data_AF-A0A0J6YMG4-F1
#
_entry.id   AF-A0A0J6YMG4-F1
#
_cell.length_a   1.000
_cell.length_b   1.000
_cell.length_c   1.000
_cell.angle_alpha   90.00
_cell.angle_beta   90.00
_cell.angle_gamma   90.00
#
_symmetry.space_group_name_H-M   'P 1'
#
loop_
_entity.id
_entity.type
_entity.pdbx_description
1 polymer ?
#
loop_
_entity_poly.entity_id
_entity_poly.type
_entity_poly.pdbx_seq_one_letter_code
_entity_poly.pdbx_strand_id
1 'polypeptide(L)'
;MTRQHIDIDFTLRRVFGKNSFRPLQREVIQAVIEGHDVFLQAATSFGKSLCYQLPAVVCHGITIVVSPLLSLMVDQVSALEANGIPVATINSTTPHSKRKAIIADILSGHPHIRLLYVTPEYCQTEAFRRHVKQVHSQGELNRIAIDEAHCVSEWGHDFRPAYKELSWFRRELQNPTVPITALTATATRRVRTDIISLLGLDSTTLRRFGTSSARPNIHYCVRFIPEQSHTSAGPEMAQMHDLLAWLKGMHERRVARLAEQNEDSDSLPHKKQTLLPPISGIIYVPLRAISSDLAEKLSASINPKIKAVAYHAGLPASDRASIQTVWAAPFKNPSKGADPSEHPAFYIVVATNAFGMGIDNPHVRFVVHWTPPRSFEGFVQESGRAGRDGRAALSIVYYNPEARERVIERILRDCNAGMLDAKMIEAGVLVMGPPNADQKRAYEALSDDMKTKFRNRHALLESFEKVIRYCEETDRCRHEIIKEFSEDLELELSERSRSEPQGDHSIDIPTNTTRPICDYACDFCKEGAKSLRKRSSIILYGLHSRQIQLGNALSMREHAYEEAIPLSWFHILLAGRFLCEGCS
;
A
#
# COMPACT_ATOMS: atom_id res chain seq x y z
N MET A 1 40.93 14.56 -6.18
CA MET A 1 40.63 14.16 -4.79
C MET A 1 40.40 12.65 -4.78
N THR A 2 41.31 11.89 -4.21
CA THR A 2 41.16 10.44 -3.98
C THR A 2 39.93 10.25 -3.09
N ARG A 3 38.85 9.64 -3.61
CA ARG A 3 37.63 9.35 -2.86
C ARG A 3 38.03 8.52 -1.63
N GLN A 4 37.80 9.05 -0.43
CA GLN A 4 37.90 8.25 0.79
C GLN A 4 37.08 6.97 0.59
N HIS A 5 37.67 5.82 0.91
CA HIS A 5 36.97 4.56 0.88
C HIS A 5 35.89 4.57 1.98
N ILE A 6 34.65 4.91 1.61
CA ILE A 6 33.53 4.94 2.54
C ILE A 6 33.14 3.50 2.84
N ASP A 7 33.37 3.06 4.08
CA ASP A 7 32.88 1.76 4.56
C ASP A 7 31.40 1.86 4.95
N ILE A 8 30.54 1.58 3.97
CA ILE A 8 29.08 1.55 4.16
C ILE A 8 28.63 0.41 5.08
N ASP A 9 29.40 -0.67 5.18
CA ASP A 9 29.11 -1.81 6.05
C ASP A 9 29.36 -1.48 7.52
N PHE A 10 30.44 -0.76 7.80
CA PHE A 10 30.71 -0.22 9.13
C PHE A 10 29.59 0.71 9.60
N THR A 11 29.15 1.62 8.74
CA THR A 11 28.06 2.55 9.05
C THR A 11 26.75 1.81 9.30
N LEU A 12 26.43 0.81 8.46
CA LEU A 12 25.25 -0.03 8.62
C LEU A 12 25.20 -0.72 9.99
N ARG A 13 26.31 -1.35 10.39
CA ARG A 13 26.39 -2.06 11.67
C ARG A 13 26.40 -1.12 12.86
N ARG A 14 27.24 -0.08 12.83
CA ARG A 14 27.49 0.80 13.98
C ARG A 14 26.38 1.80 14.22
N VAL A 15 25.82 2.39 13.17
CA VAL A 15 24.82 3.47 13.29
C VAL A 15 23.41 2.91 13.19
N PHE A 16 23.15 2.02 12.23
CA PHE A 16 21.80 1.50 11.99
C PHE A 16 21.51 0.16 12.68
N GLY A 17 22.51 -0.46 13.33
CA GLY A 17 22.33 -1.70 14.09
C GLY A 17 21.92 -2.91 13.23
N LYS A 18 22.24 -2.90 11.92
CA LYS A 18 21.86 -3.98 11.00
C LYS A 18 23.08 -4.83 10.63
N ASN A 19 22.88 -6.15 10.57
CA ASN A 19 23.96 -7.10 10.30
C ASN A 19 24.41 -7.10 8.84
N SER A 20 23.47 -6.96 7.91
CA SER A 20 23.74 -7.01 6.47
C SER A 20 22.70 -6.23 5.66
N PHE A 21 23.06 -5.83 4.45
CA PHE A 21 22.13 -5.29 3.46
C PHE A 21 21.18 -6.38 2.96
N ARG A 22 19.94 -6.00 2.63
CA ARG A 22 19.04 -6.84 1.82
C ARG A 22 19.50 -6.83 0.36
N PRO A 23 19.10 -7.81 -0.47
CA PRO A 23 19.41 -7.81 -1.90
C PRO A 23 19.07 -6.46 -2.54
N LEU A 24 19.92 -5.99 -3.46
CA LEU A 24 19.81 -4.71 -4.17
C LEU A 24 20.02 -3.43 -3.35
N GLN A 25 19.91 -3.46 -2.01
CA GLN A 25 20.08 -2.26 -1.19
C GLN A 25 21.48 -1.64 -1.32
N ARG A 26 22.52 -2.48 -1.40
CA ARG A 26 23.91 -2.03 -1.50
C ARG A 26 24.14 -1.28 -2.80
N GLU A 27 23.69 -1.84 -3.91
CA GLU A 27 23.82 -1.30 -5.27
C GLU A 27 23.11 0.05 -5.39
N VAL A 28 21.91 0.16 -4.80
CA VAL A 28 21.19 1.44 -4.72
C VAL A 28 21.99 2.47 -3.91
N ILE A 29 22.43 2.12 -2.70
CA ILE A 29 23.19 3.03 -1.82
C ILE A 29 24.47 3.50 -2.49
N GLN A 30 25.18 2.59 -3.17
CA GLN A 30 26.41 2.91 -3.89
C GLN A 30 26.15 3.92 -5.01
N ALA A 31 25.11 3.73 -5.82
CA ALA A 31 24.71 4.69 -6.85
C ALA A 31 24.34 6.06 -6.26
N VAL A 32 23.69 6.09 -5.09
CA VAL A 32 23.36 7.33 -4.37
C VAL A 32 24.64 8.04 -3.88
N ILE A 33 25.63 7.32 -3.34
CA ILE A 33 26.92 7.89 -2.90
C ILE A 33 27.74 8.40 -4.08
N GLU A 34 27.67 7.73 -5.24
CA GLU A 34 28.38 8.12 -6.46
C GLU A 34 27.85 9.41 -7.10
N GLY A 35 26.71 9.92 -6.64
CA GLY A 35 26.10 11.15 -7.13
C GLY A 35 25.09 10.96 -8.25
N HIS A 36 24.64 9.74 -8.54
CA HIS A 36 23.63 9.50 -9.56
C HIS A 36 22.23 9.94 -9.10
N ASP A 37 21.40 10.32 -10.08
CA ASP A 37 19.95 10.27 -9.93
C ASP A 37 19.52 8.81 -9.81
N VAL A 38 18.56 8.55 -8.94
CA VAL A 38 18.11 7.19 -8.63
C VAL A 38 16.60 7.11 -8.63
N PHE A 39 16.05 6.13 -9.34
CA PHE A 39 14.65 5.72 -9.22
C PHE A 39 14.63 4.30 -8.64
N LEU A 40 14.00 4.15 -7.46
CA LEU A 40 13.83 2.87 -6.78
C LEU A 40 12.35 2.53 -6.63
N GLN A 41 11.92 1.48 -7.32
CA GLN A 41 10.61 0.85 -7.12
C GLN A 41 10.81 -0.46 -6.36
N ALA A 42 10.43 -0.50 -5.08
CA ALA A 42 10.65 -1.68 -4.26
C ALA A 42 9.57 -1.89 -3.18
N ALA A 43 9.20 -3.15 -2.95
CA ALA A 43 8.07 -3.54 -2.11
C ALA A 43 8.08 -2.89 -0.71
N THR A 44 6.90 -2.82 -0.09
CA THR A 44 6.80 -2.50 1.34
C THR A 44 7.61 -3.55 2.12
N SER A 45 8.45 -3.13 3.05
CA SER A 45 9.54 -3.90 3.72
C SER A 45 10.91 -3.95 3.06
N PHE A 46 11.12 -3.51 1.80
CA PHE A 46 12.47 -3.45 1.21
C PHE A 46 13.46 -2.65 2.05
N GLY A 47 12.98 -1.72 2.89
CA GLY A 47 13.84 -0.83 3.68
C GLY A 47 14.31 0.38 2.87
N LYS A 48 13.44 0.90 2.00
CA LYS A 48 13.69 2.06 1.11
C LYS A 48 14.33 3.25 1.83
N SER A 49 13.93 3.54 3.07
CA SER A 49 14.49 4.66 3.83
C SER A 49 16.00 4.58 4.02
N LEU A 50 16.54 3.38 4.21
CA LEU A 50 17.99 3.17 4.37
C LEU A 50 18.77 3.62 3.12
N CYS A 51 18.16 3.53 1.94
CA CYS A 51 18.79 3.89 0.67
C CYS A 51 19.07 5.38 0.51
N TYR A 52 18.44 6.26 1.30
CA TYR A 52 18.79 7.68 1.37
C TYR A 52 19.34 8.09 2.74
N GLN A 53 18.97 7.39 3.82
CA GLN A 53 19.45 7.68 5.18
C GLN A 53 20.93 7.37 5.36
N LEU A 54 21.39 6.20 4.90
CA LEU A 54 22.80 5.83 5.06
C LEU A 54 23.71 6.76 4.23
N PRO A 55 23.42 7.05 2.94
CA PRO A 55 24.14 8.06 2.17
C PRO A 55 24.19 9.43 2.86
N ALA A 56 23.10 9.88 3.47
CA ALA A 56 23.06 11.16 4.17
C ALA A 56 23.98 11.23 5.40
N VAL A 57 24.30 10.08 6.02
CA VAL A 57 25.20 9.99 7.16
C VAL A 57 26.67 9.95 6.73
N VAL A 58 26.98 9.26 5.62
CA VAL A 58 28.36 9.08 5.16
C VAL A 58 28.85 10.20 4.25
N CYS A 59 27.95 10.86 3.52
CA CYS A 59 28.28 11.97 2.65
C CYS A 59 28.23 13.30 3.41
N HIS A 60 29.00 14.28 2.92
CA HIS A 60 29.00 15.64 3.44
C HIS A 60 27.74 16.42 2.99
N GLY A 61 27.34 17.44 3.76
CA GLY A 61 26.15 18.25 3.51
C GLY A 61 24.84 17.68 4.07
N ILE A 62 23.74 18.35 3.73
CA ILE A 62 22.35 18.06 4.11
C ILE A 62 21.65 17.28 2.99
N THR A 63 20.91 16.23 3.37
CA THR A 63 19.90 15.61 2.50
C THR A 63 18.50 16.10 2.88
N ILE A 64 17.78 16.67 1.93
CA ILE A 64 16.37 17.06 2.12
C ILE A 64 15.49 15.88 1.72
N VAL A 65 14.62 15.43 2.63
CA VAL A 65 13.68 14.33 2.40
C VAL A 65 12.26 14.89 2.30
N VAL A 66 11.65 14.79 1.13
CA VAL A 66 10.25 15.15 0.90
C VAL A 66 9.39 13.92 1.15
N SER A 67 8.47 14.00 2.12
CA SER A 67 7.58 12.89 2.50
C SER A 67 6.14 13.39 2.59
N PRO A 68 5.13 12.59 2.20
CA PRO A 68 3.76 13.09 2.12
C PRO A 68 3.13 13.19 3.51
N LEU A 69 3.41 12.26 4.42
CA LEU A 69 2.70 12.20 5.70
C LEU A 69 3.55 12.60 6.89
N LEU A 70 2.94 13.37 7.79
CA LEU A 70 3.53 13.73 9.07
C LEU A 70 3.86 12.50 9.92
N SER A 71 3.01 11.47 9.91
CA SER A 71 3.25 10.23 10.66
C SER A 71 4.52 9.51 10.18
N LEU A 72 4.71 9.41 8.86
CA LEU A 72 5.95 8.86 8.28
C LEU A 72 7.17 9.62 8.76
N MET A 73 7.11 10.95 8.70
CA MET A 73 8.22 11.80 9.11
C MET A 73 8.53 11.62 10.60
N VAL A 74 7.51 11.61 11.47
CA VAL A 74 7.70 11.43 12.92
C VAL A 74 8.37 10.09 13.24
N ASP A 75 7.92 9.00 12.61
CA ASP A 75 8.47 7.67 12.85
C ASP A 75 9.95 7.59 12.38
N GLN A 76 10.25 8.11 11.19
CA GLN A 76 11.61 8.10 10.65
C GLN A 76 12.55 9.01 11.46
N VAL A 77 12.12 10.21 11.81
CA VAL A 77 12.91 11.16 12.61
C VAL A 77 13.20 10.57 13.99
N SER A 78 12.20 10.01 14.67
CA SER A 78 12.38 9.40 16.00
C SER A 78 13.37 8.24 15.96
N ALA A 79 13.33 7.40 14.92
CA ALA A 79 14.27 6.30 14.74
C ALA A 79 15.71 6.78 14.47
N LEU A 80 15.86 7.86 13.70
CA LEU A 80 17.18 8.47 13.42
C LEU A 80 17.75 9.17 14.66
N GLU A 81 16.93 9.93 15.40
CA GLU A 81 17.31 10.57 16.68
C GLU A 81 17.76 9.51 17.71
N ALA A 82 17.04 8.38 17.80
CA ALA A 82 17.41 7.27 18.69
C ALA A 82 18.75 6.62 18.32
N ASN A 83 19.16 6.68 17.05
CA ASN A 83 20.47 6.23 16.58
C ASN A 83 21.56 7.33 16.70
N GLY A 84 21.23 8.48 17.29
CA GLY A 84 22.15 9.61 17.45
C GLY A 84 22.46 10.35 16.14
N ILE A 85 21.63 10.18 15.10
CA ILE A 85 21.82 10.86 13.82
C ILE A 85 21.23 12.27 13.90
N PRO A 86 21.98 13.33 13.51
CA PRO A 86 21.44 14.69 13.43
C PRO A 86 20.36 14.80 12.35
N VAL A 87 19.10 14.83 12.77
CA VAL A 87 17.93 14.93 11.89
C VAL A 87 17.00 16.02 12.40
N ALA A 88 16.29 16.67 11.48
CA ALA A 88 15.24 17.62 11.78
C ALA A 88 14.01 17.40 10.89
N THR A 89 12.87 17.94 11.33
CA THR A 89 11.65 18.02 10.55
C THR A 89 11.06 19.42 10.64
N ILE A 90 10.57 19.95 9.52
CA ILE A 90 9.76 21.17 9.49
C ILE A 90 8.40 20.84 8.89
N ASN A 91 7.35 21.04 9.69
CA ASN A 91 5.97 20.83 9.31
C ASN A 91 5.03 21.81 10.06
N SER A 92 3.72 21.63 9.92
CA SER A 92 2.69 22.46 10.55
C SER A 92 2.66 22.37 12.09
N THR A 93 3.15 21.27 12.67
CA THR A 93 3.19 21.07 14.13
C THR A 93 4.52 21.47 14.77
N THR A 94 5.51 21.90 13.97
CA THR A 94 6.83 22.29 14.47
C THR A 94 6.76 23.65 15.18
N PRO A 95 7.14 23.74 16.48
CA PRO A 95 7.13 25.01 17.22
C PRO A 95 8.01 26.06 16.56
N HIS A 96 7.61 27.33 16.65
CA HIS A 96 8.31 28.44 15.98
C HIS A 96 9.78 28.57 16.44
N SER A 97 10.06 28.39 17.73
CA SER A 97 11.41 28.41 18.29
C SER A 97 12.30 27.30 17.69
N LYS A 98 11.79 26.07 17.62
CA LYS A 98 12.47 24.92 17.01
C LYS A 98 12.71 25.16 15.51
N ARG A 99 11.72 25.70 14.79
CA ARG A 99 11.85 26.05 13.37
C ARG A 99 12.95 27.09 13.15
N LYS A 100 13.01 28.15 13.98
CA LYS A 100 14.05 29.18 13.90
C LYS A 100 15.45 28.60 14.14
N ALA A 101 15.59 27.70 15.12
CA ALA A 101 16.86 27.02 15.41
C ALA A 101 17.30 26.12 14.25
N ILE A 102 16.38 25.33 13.66
CA ILE A 102 16.68 24.50 12.48
C ILE A 102 17.14 25.36 11.31
N ILE A 103 16.43 26.46 11.03
CA ILE A 103 16.78 27.37 9.93
C ILE A 103 18.15 28.01 10.18
N ALA A 104 18.46 28.42 11.41
CA ALA A 104 19.76 28.97 11.75
C ALA A 104 20.91 27.96 11.55
N ASP A 105 20.69 26.69 11.92
CA ASP A 105 21.68 25.62 11.71
C ASP A 105 21.92 25.35 10.22
N ILE A 106 20.86 25.15 9.43
CA ILE A 106 21.03 24.84 8.00
C ILE A 106 21.67 25.99 7.21
N LEU A 107 21.47 27.25 7.64
CA LEU A 107 22.04 28.42 6.98
C LEU A 107 23.43 28.81 7.51
N SER A 108 23.95 28.11 8.51
CA SER A 108 25.24 28.43 9.16
C SER A 108 26.46 28.31 8.25
N GLY A 109 26.32 27.62 7.11
CA GLY A 109 27.43 27.28 6.21
C GLY A 109 28.25 26.07 6.66
N HIS A 110 27.92 25.47 7.82
CA HIS A 110 28.47 24.20 8.30
C HIS A 110 27.40 23.48 9.14
N PRO A 111 26.29 23.05 8.50
CA PRO A 111 25.13 22.53 9.19
C PRO A 111 25.43 21.25 9.97
N HIS A 112 24.94 21.18 11.21
CA HIS A 112 25.04 19.95 11.99
C HIS A 112 23.99 18.93 11.55
N ILE A 113 22.80 19.39 11.15
CA ILE A 113 21.74 18.53 10.62
C ILE A 113 22.20 17.83 9.34
N ARG A 114 22.04 16.50 9.28
CA ARG A 114 22.34 15.68 8.08
C ARG A 114 21.09 15.36 7.25
N LEU A 115 19.94 15.26 7.91
CA LEU A 115 18.65 15.00 7.25
C LEU A 115 17.60 16.03 7.66
N LEU A 116 16.94 16.63 6.67
CA LEU A 116 15.81 17.52 6.89
C LEU A 116 14.56 16.97 6.22
N TYR A 117 13.61 16.49 7.02
CA TYR A 117 12.30 16.05 6.54
C TYR A 117 11.35 17.24 6.36
N VAL A 118 10.72 17.34 5.19
CA VAL A 118 9.74 18.38 4.86
C VAL A 118 8.53 17.81 4.11
N THR A 119 7.40 18.52 4.18
CA THR A 119 6.22 18.20 3.36
C THR A 119 6.34 18.84 1.97
N PRO A 120 5.69 18.27 0.93
CA PRO A 120 5.70 18.87 -0.41
C PRO A 120 5.05 20.27 -0.44
N GLU A 121 4.06 20.56 0.42
CA GLU A 121 3.47 21.90 0.52
C GLU A 121 4.47 22.93 1.04
N TYR A 122 5.28 22.56 2.04
CA TYR A 122 6.29 23.47 2.56
C TYR A 122 7.35 23.80 1.49
N CYS A 123 7.64 22.84 0.61
CA CYS A 123 8.58 23.01 -0.50
C CYS A 123 8.16 24.09 -1.52
N GLN A 124 6.87 24.42 -1.58
CA GLN A 124 6.35 25.46 -2.47
C GLN A 124 6.57 26.87 -1.93
N THR A 125 6.76 27.00 -0.61
CA THR A 125 6.89 28.32 0.01
C THR A 125 8.16 29.02 -0.45
N GLU A 126 8.04 30.32 -0.74
CA GLU A 126 9.21 31.14 -1.15
C GLU A 126 10.30 31.17 -0.10
N ALA A 127 9.92 31.16 1.19
CA ALA A 127 10.87 31.12 2.30
C ALA A 127 11.72 29.85 2.26
N PHE A 128 11.10 28.67 2.09
CA PHE A 128 11.84 27.43 1.94
C PHE A 128 12.75 27.45 0.72
N ARG A 129 12.21 27.85 -0.44
CA ARG A 129 12.97 27.92 -1.70
C ARG A 129 14.21 28.84 -1.59
N ARG A 130 14.10 29.98 -0.91
CA ARG A 130 15.25 30.85 -0.60
C ARG A 130 16.29 30.17 0.30
N HIS A 131 15.85 29.52 1.37
CA HIS A 131 16.79 28.82 2.27
C HIS A 131 17.54 27.71 1.52
N VAL A 132 16.84 26.88 0.73
CA VAL A 132 17.47 25.80 -0.05
C VAL A 132 18.46 26.34 -1.07
N LYS A 133 18.14 27.43 -1.78
CA LYS A 133 19.09 28.09 -2.70
C LYS A 133 20.34 28.58 -1.98
N GLN A 134 20.19 29.13 -0.77
CA GLN A 134 21.34 29.55 0.04
C GLN A 134 22.22 28.36 0.44
N VAL A 135 21.63 27.29 0.98
CA VAL A 135 22.36 26.05 1.34
C VAL A 135 23.07 25.45 0.11
N HIS A 136 22.42 25.47 -1.04
CA HIS A 136 23.01 25.03 -2.31
C HIS A 136 24.20 25.88 -2.73
N SER A 137 24.08 27.21 -2.66
CA SER A 137 25.20 28.14 -2.96
C SER A 137 26.39 28.00 -2.01
N GLN A 138 26.15 27.53 -0.77
CA GLN A 138 27.19 27.21 0.21
C GLN A 138 27.89 25.87 -0.07
N GLY A 139 27.41 25.07 -1.04
CA GLY A 139 27.95 23.73 -1.31
C GLY A 139 27.51 22.68 -0.28
N GLU A 140 26.56 23.00 0.59
CA GLU A 140 26.11 22.17 1.71
C GLU A 140 24.88 21.33 1.36
N LEU A 141 24.28 21.49 0.17
CA LEU A 141 23.15 20.67 -0.26
C LEU A 141 23.64 19.43 -1.02
N ASN A 142 23.53 18.27 -0.38
CA ASN A 142 24.01 17.00 -0.90
C ASN A 142 23.02 16.36 -1.88
N ARG A 143 21.75 16.23 -1.46
CA ARG A 143 20.76 15.42 -2.18
C ARG A 143 19.33 15.79 -1.84
N ILE A 144 18.43 15.57 -2.80
CA ILE A 144 16.98 15.57 -2.59
C ILE A 144 16.46 14.13 -2.66
N ALA A 145 15.86 13.63 -1.58
CA ALA A 145 15.15 12.36 -1.57
C ALA A 145 13.64 12.60 -1.60
N ILE A 146 12.94 11.97 -2.53
CA ILE A 146 11.48 12.06 -2.70
C ILE A 146 10.90 10.70 -2.34
N ASP A 147 10.30 10.64 -1.15
CA ASP A 147 9.61 9.46 -0.65
C ASP A 147 8.17 9.41 -1.15
N GLU A 148 7.66 8.19 -1.33
CA GLU A 148 6.36 7.89 -1.96
C GLU A 148 6.18 8.65 -3.29
N ALA A 149 7.18 8.56 -4.16
CA ALA A 149 7.25 9.31 -5.42
C ALA A 149 6.06 9.06 -6.37
N HIS A 150 5.28 7.99 -6.18
CA HIS A 150 4.04 7.78 -6.93
C HIS A 150 3.02 8.92 -6.75
N CYS A 151 3.09 9.68 -5.64
CA CYS A 151 2.26 10.87 -5.40
C CYS A 151 2.46 11.99 -6.44
N VAL A 152 3.58 11.99 -7.19
CA VAL A 152 3.87 12.95 -8.27
C VAL A 152 2.91 12.79 -9.45
N SER A 153 2.57 11.54 -9.79
CA SER A 153 1.71 11.24 -10.94
C SER A 153 0.24 11.35 -10.55
N GLU A 154 -0.55 11.99 -11.41
CA GLU A 154 -2.03 11.97 -11.34
C GLU A 154 -2.59 10.54 -11.37
N TRP A 155 -1.86 9.62 -11.99
CA TRP A 155 -2.21 8.21 -12.12
C TRP A 155 -1.74 7.37 -10.93
N GLY A 156 -1.08 8.00 -9.95
CA GLY A 156 -0.75 7.36 -8.68
C GLY A 156 -1.99 7.28 -7.79
N HIS A 157 -2.12 6.19 -7.03
CA HIS A 157 -3.28 5.93 -6.16
C HIS A 157 -3.41 6.90 -4.98
N ASP A 158 -2.36 7.69 -4.70
CA ASP A 158 -2.31 8.76 -3.69
C ASP A 158 -1.79 10.08 -4.31
N PHE A 159 -2.31 10.47 -5.49
CA PHE A 159 -1.90 11.72 -6.15
C PHE A 159 -1.99 12.93 -5.21
N ARG A 160 -0.91 13.71 -5.16
CA ARG A 160 -0.82 14.93 -4.37
C ARG A 160 -0.29 16.08 -5.22
N PRO A 161 -1.14 17.06 -5.58
CA PRO A 161 -0.76 18.16 -6.49
C PRO A 161 0.55 18.84 -6.12
N ALA A 162 0.83 18.95 -4.81
CA ALA A 162 2.04 19.56 -4.30
C ALA A 162 3.35 18.91 -4.76
N TYR A 163 3.32 17.63 -5.15
CA TYR A 163 4.49 16.92 -5.67
C TYR A 163 4.89 17.36 -7.09
N LYS A 164 3.97 17.87 -7.91
CA LYS A 164 4.31 18.37 -9.26
C LYS A 164 5.26 19.57 -9.23
N GLU A 165 5.13 20.37 -8.17
CA GLU A 165 5.98 21.55 -7.94
C GLU A 165 7.41 21.19 -7.54
N LEU A 166 7.71 19.92 -7.26
CA LEU A 166 9.07 19.46 -6.93
C LEU A 166 10.01 19.47 -8.14
N SER A 167 9.47 19.56 -9.36
CA SER A 167 10.23 19.86 -10.59
C SER A 167 11.13 21.11 -10.44
N TRP A 168 10.75 22.02 -9.54
CA TRP A 168 11.55 23.18 -9.14
C TRP A 168 12.98 22.82 -8.73
N PHE A 169 13.20 21.72 -7.99
CA PHE A 169 14.55 21.34 -7.55
C PHE A 169 15.49 21.14 -8.73
N ARG A 170 15.05 20.41 -9.76
CA ARG A 170 15.87 20.18 -10.97
C ARG A 170 16.10 21.46 -11.76
N ARG A 171 15.10 22.34 -11.86
CA ARG A 171 15.21 23.58 -12.64
C ARG A 171 16.18 24.57 -12.01
N GLU A 172 16.17 24.70 -10.68
CA GLU A 172 16.95 25.74 -9.99
C GLU A 172 18.31 25.26 -9.47
N LEU A 173 18.45 23.98 -9.13
CA LEU A 173 19.66 23.46 -8.47
C LEU A 173 20.61 22.80 -9.47
N GLN A 174 21.12 23.57 -10.45
CA GLN A 174 21.90 23.05 -11.57
C GLN A 174 23.43 23.26 -11.45
N ASN A 175 23.90 24.18 -10.60
CA ASN A 175 25.31 24.56 -10.50
C ASN A 175 25.85 24.49 -9.06
N PRO A 176 26.41 23.35 -8.61
CA PRO A 176 26.39 22.06 -9.29
C PRO A 176 25.01 21.41 -9.25
N THR A 177 24.76 20.47 -10.16
CA THR A 177 23.47 19.78 -10.22
C THR A 177 23.29 18.91 -8.98
N VAL A 178 22.18 19.10 -8.26
CA VAL A 178 21.86 18.29 -7.06
C VAL A 178 21.19 16.99 -7.48
N PRO A 179 21.73 15.81 -7.10
CA PRO A 179 21.12 14.53 -7.40
C PRO A 179 19.77 14.33 -6.71
N ILE A 180 18.84 13.64 -7.37
CA ILE A 180 17.51 13.31 -6.87
C ILE A 180 17.36 11.80 -6.74
N THR A 181 16.88 11.33 -5.58
CA THR A 181 16.49 9.94 -5.35
C THR A 181 14.98 9.86 -5.18
N ALA A 182 14.27 9.24 -6.12
CA ALA A 182 12.84 9.00 -6.06
C ALA A 182 12.56 7.54 -5.65
N LEU A 183 11.76 7.35 -4.58
CA LEU A 183 11.47 6.03 -4.03
C LEU A 183 9.96 5.79 -3.97
N THR A 184 9.51 4.61 -4.37
CA THR A 184 8.10 4.21 -4.23
C THR A 184 7.96 2.71 -4.01
N ALA A 185 6.87 2.29 -3.36
CA ALA A 185 6.51 0.88 -3.27
C ALA A 185 5.84 0.36 -4.54
N THR A 186 4.92 1.14 -5.07
CA THR A 186 4.07 0.77 -6.20
C THR A 186 4.17 1.86 -7.25
N ALA A 187 4.38 1.47 -8.51
CA ALA A 187 4.31 2.37 -9.66
C ALA A 187 4.08 1.54 -10.93
N THR A 188 2.98 1.82 -11.63
CA THR A 188 2.74 1.30 -12.98
C THR A 188 3.76 1.90 -13.96
N ARG A 189 3.90 1.32 -15.16
CA ARG A 189 4.79 1.83 -16.21
C ARG A 189 4.53 3.30 -16.55
N ARG A 190 3.25 3.70 -16.54
CA ARG A 190 2.84 5.08 -16.75
C ARG A 190 3.28 5.98 -15.60
N VAL A 191 3.00 5.58 -14.35
CA VAL A 191 3.42 6.34 -13.16
C VAL A 191 4.94 6.48 -13.11
N ARG A 192 5.70 5.45 -13.48
CA ARG A 192 7.17 5.51 -13.56
C ARG A 192 7.65 6.56 -14.57
N THR A 193 7.06 6.59 -15.75
CA THR A 193 7.37 7.57 -16.79
C THR A 193 7.04 8.99 -16.31
N ASP A 194 5.89 9.17 -15.65
CA ASP A 194 5.48 10.44 -15.07
C ASP A 194 6.45 10.91 -13.98
N ILE A 195 6.88 10.04 -13.07
CA ILE A 195 7.85 10.39 -12.03
C ILE A 195 9.15 10.90 -12.66
N ILE A 196 9.68 10.18 -13.64
CA ILE A 196 10.94 10.52 -14.30
C ILE A 196 10.82 11.87 -15.03
N SER A 197 9.75 12.06 -15.80
CA SER A 197 9.53 13.26 -16.60
C SER A 197 9.18 14.49 -15.75
N LEU A 198 8.25 14.36 -14.80
CA LEU A 198 7.80 15.48 -13.96
C LEU A 198 8.89 15.94 -12.97
N LEU A 199 9.72 15.03 -12.47
CA LEU A 199 10.88 15.41 -11.64
C LEU A 199 12.09 15.88 -12.46
N GLY A 200 12.04 15.77 -13.79
CA GLY A 200 13.14 16.11 -14.68
C GLY A 200 14.39 15.26 -14.43
N LEU A 201 14.22 13.95 -14.21
CA LEU A 201 15.34 13.03 -14.07
C LEU A 201 15.87 12.68 -15.46
N ASP A 202 17.17 12.83 -15.67
CA ASP A 202 17.78 12.53 -16.96
C ASP A 202 17.87 11.01 -17.17
N SER A 203 17.09 10.53 -18.14
CA SER A 203 16.99 9.10 -18.46
C SER A 203 18.32 8.43 -18.87
N THR A 204 19.31 9.21 -19.31
CA THR A 204 20.62 8.70 -19.76
C THR A 204 21.56 8.41 -18.58
N THR A 205 21.47 9.21 -17.51
CA THR A 205 22.30 9.10 -16.31
C THR A 205 21.58 8.46 -15.12
N LEU A 206 20.24 8.36 -15.19
CA LEU A 206 19.39 7.78 -14.16
C LEU A 206 19.66 6.29 -13.92
N ARG A 207 19.99 5.96 -12.67
CA ARG A 207 20.05 4.57 -12.19
C ARG A 207 18.67 4.10 -11.74
N ARG A 208 18.12 3.14 -12.48
CA ARG A 208 16.81 2.52 -12.20
C ARG A 208 17.01 1.18 -11.53
N PHE A 209 16.32 0.98 -10.41
CA PHE A 209 16.32 -0.24 -9.60
C PHE A 209 14.88 -0.69 -9.34
N GLY A 210 14.61 -1.98 -9.49
CA GLY A 210 13.31 -2.59 -9.24
C GLY A 210 13.44 -3.77 -8.28
N THR A 211 12.39 -4.11 -7.57
CA THR A 211 12.25 -5.46 -7.01
C THR A 211 10.85 -5.94 -7.27
N SER A 212 10.69 -7.24 -7.51
CA SER A 212 9.38 -7.88 -7.58
C SER A 212 8.54 -7.52 -6.36
N SER A 213 7.26 -7.19 -6.58
CA SER A 213 6.27 -7.00 -5.52
C SER A 213 5.83 -8.35 -4.92
N ALA A 214 6.32 -9.47 -5.48
CA ALA A 214 6.04 -10.81 -5.02
C ALA A 214 6.45 -11.02 -3.56
N ARG A 215 5.49 -11.51 -2.76
CA ARG A 215 5.69 -11.87 -1.36
C ARG A 215 5.34 -13.36 -1.19
N PRO A 216 6.31 -14.27 -1.39
CA PRO A 216 6.04 -15.71 -1.32
C PRO A 216 5.65 -16.16 0.10
N ASN A 217 6.04 -15.39 1.12
CA ASN A 217 5.67 -15.66 2.51
C ASN A 217 4.24 -15.24 2.88
N ILE A 218 3.51 -14.57 1.98
CA ILE A 218 2.12 -14.16 2.19
C ILE A 218 1.21 -15.14 1.46
N HIS A 219 0.32 -15.78 2.21
CA HIS A 219 -0.72 -16.61 1.65
C HIS A 219 -1.91 -15.74 1.22
N TYR A 220 -2.21 -15.69 -0.07
CA TYR A 220 -3.29 -14.86 -0.62
C TYR A 220 -4.59 -15.66 -0.78
N CYS A 221 -5.70 -15.13 -0.25
CA CYS A 221 -6.99 -15.82 -0.24
C CYS A 221 -8.16 -14.87 -0.44
N VAL A 222 -9.17 -15.31 -1.21
CA VAL A 222 -10.46 -14.62 -1.36
C VAL A 222 -11.53 -15.41 -0.61
N ARG A 223 -12.30 -14.72 0.23
CA ARG A 223 -13.45 -15.28 0.95
C ARG A 223 -14.74 -14.74 0.38
N PHE A 224 -15.51 -15.64 -0.22
CA PHE A 224 -16.80 -15.37 -0.81
C PHE A 224 -17.89 -15.46 0.27
N ILE A 225 -18.65 -14.39 0.47
CA ILE A 225 -19.76 -14.34 1.44
C ILE A 225 -21.08 -14.35 0.68
N PRO A 226 -22.03 -15.27 0.99
CA PRO A 226 -23.33 -15.31 0.33
C PRO A 226 -24.18 -14.07 0.61
N GLU A 227 -24.99 -13.67 -0.38
CA GLU A 227 -25.85 -12.48 -0.33
C GLU A 227 -27.01 -12.62 0.68
N GLN A 228 -27.53 -13.84 0.84
CA GLN A 228 -28.59 -14.17 1.79
C GLN A 228 -28.16 -15.39 2.60
N SER A 229 -27.97 -15.21 3.90
CA SER A 229 -28.03 -16.36 4.78
C SER A 229 -29.52 -16.66 4.99
N HIS A 230 -29.94 -17.93 4.92
CA HIS A 230 -31.31 -18.32 5.29
C HIS A 230 -31.60 -18.10 6.79
N THR A 231 -30.61 -17.64 7.55
CA THR A 231 -30.72 -17.18 8.92
C THR A 231 -31.08 -15.70 8.97
N SER A 232 -31.85 -15.26 9.97
CA SER A 232 -32.32 -13.88 10.17
C SER A 232 -31.20 -12.82 10.35
N ALA A 233 -29.94 -13.21 10.19
CA ALA A 233 -28.76 -12.40 10.35
C ALA A 233 -28.22 -11.99 8.96
N GLY A 234 -28.13 -10.69 8.69
CA GLY A 234 -27.67 -10.16 7.40
C GLY A 234 -26.23 -10.55 7.03
N PRO A 235 -25.76 -10.19 5.81
CA PRO A 235 -24.45 -10.59 5.28
C PRO A 235 -23.25 -10.17 6.15
N GLU A 236 -23.35 -9.03 6.85
CA GLU A 236 -22.32 -8.56 7.78
C GLU A 236 -22.11 -9.51 8.97
N MET A 237 -23.19 -10.14 9.46
CA MET A 237 -23.11 -11.11 10.56
C MET A 237 -22.47 -12.42 10.10
N ALA A 238 -22.76 -12.86 8.87
CA ALA A 238 -22.11 -14.04 8.28
C ALA A 238 -20.59 -13.83 8.13
N GLN A 239 -20.19 -12.66 7.65
CA GLN A 239 -18.79 -12.27 7.53
C GLN A 239 -18.08 -12.22 8.89
N MET A 240 -18.74 -11.67 9.92
CA MET A 240 -18.23 -11.65 11.30
C MET A 240 -18.04 -13.07 11.85
N HIS A 241 -19.05 -13.92 11.68
CA HIS A 241 -18.99 -15.30 12.17
C HIS A 241 -17.85 -16.08 11.50
N ASP A 242 -17.68 -15.93 10.18
CA ASP A 242 -16.57 -16.54 9.44
C ASP A 242 -15.20 -16.06 9.94
N LEU A 243 -15.04 -14.75 10.18
CA LEU A 243 -13.80 -14.19 10.74
C LEU A 243 -13.50 -14.75 12.13
N LEU A 244 -14.48 -14.75 13.04
CA LEU A 244 -14.32 -15.25 14.41
C LEU A 244 -14.02 -16.75 14.43
N ALA A 245 -14.71 -17.54 13.62
CA ALA A 245 -14.46 -18.98 13.49
C ALA A 245 -13.02 -19.25 13.00
N TRP A 246 -12.54 -18.45 12.03
CA TRP A 246 -11.18 -18.58 11.54
C TRP A 246 -10.12 -18.17 12.57
N LEU A 247 -10.34 -17.06 13.29
CA LEU A 247 -9.45 -16.62 14.38
C LEU A 247 -9.40 -17.65 15.51
N LYS A 248 -10.55 -18.23 15.88
CA LYS A 248 -10.63 -19.32 16.86
C LYS A 248 -9.82 -20.54 16.43
N GLY A 249 -10.02 -21.02 15.20
CA GLY A 249 -9.23 -22.14 14.68
C GLY A 249 -7.73 -21.83 14.59
N MET A 250 -7.34 -20.58 14.32
CA MET A 250 -5.93 -20.17 14.37
C MET A 250 -5.37 -20.24 15.80
N HIS A 251 -6.14 -19.80 16.79
CA HIS A 251 -5.74 -19.85 18.19
C HIS A 251 -5.63 -21.29 18.70
N GLU A 252 -6.62 -22.14 18.44
CA GLU A 252 -6.63 -23.54 18.84
C GLU A 252 -5.43 -24.31 18.29
N ARG A 253 -5.11 -24.14 17.00
CA ARG A 253 -3.91 -24.74 16.39
C ARG A 253 -2.61 -24.22 17.02
N ARG A 254 -2.57 -22.95 17.43
CA ARG A 254 -1.40 -22.39 18.11
C ARG A 254 -1.23 -23.00 19.50
N VAL A 255 -2.33 -23.15 20.25
CA VAL A 255 -2.33 -23.76 21.59
C VAL A 255 -1.94 -25.25 21.51
N ALA A 256 -2.51 -26.01 20.57
CA ALA A 256 -2.20 -27.42 20.38
C ALA A 256 -0.71 -27.68 20.11
N ARG A 257 -0.09 -26.92 19.17
CA ARG A 257 1.36 -27.05 18.86
C ARG A 257 2.27 -26.76 20.05
N LEU A 258 1.81 -25.95 21.00
CA LEU A 258 2.59 -25.62 22.20
C LEU A 258 2.38 -26.66 23.30
N ALA A 259 1.23 -27.32 23.34
CA ALA A 259 1.03 -28.47 24.21
C ALA A 259 1.99 -29.61 23.82
N GLU A 260 2.05 -29.94 22.52
CA GLU A 260 2.96 -30.96 21.97
C GLU A 260 4.44 -30.67 22.29
N GLN A 261 4.89 -29.42 22.10
CA GLN A 261 6.27 -29.02 22.41
C GLN A 261 6.65 -29.11 23.89
N ASN A 262 5.68 -29.04 24.80
CA ASN A 262 5.93 -29.16 26.24
C ASN A 262 5.97 -30.62 26.71
N GLU A 263 5.38 -31.57 25.97
CA GLU A 263 5.38 -33.00 26.31
C GLU A 263 6.75 -33.67 26.05
N ASP A 264 7.50 -33.24 25.04
CA ASP A 264 8.84 -33.77 24.72
C ASP A 264 9.97 -33.29 25.68
N SER A 265 9.66 -32.45 26.67
CA SER A 265 10.63 -31.78 27.56
C SER A 265 10.57 -32.26 29.02
N ASP A 266 10.48 -33.57 29.21
CA ASP A 266 10.18 -34.24 30.50
C ASP A 266 11.32 -34.21 31.55
N SER A 267 12.15 -33.16 31.55
CA SER A 267 13.26 -33.01 32.49
C SER A 267 13.48 -31.56 32.93
N LEU A 268 12.58 -30.97 33.74
CA LEU A 268 12.89 -29.96 34.79
C LEU A 268 11.59 -29.48 35.52
N PRO A 269 11.57 -29.31 36.87
CA PRO A 269 10.33 -29.18 37.64
C PRO A 269 9.83 -27.75 37.90
N HIS A 270 10.16 -26.75 37.07
CA HIS A 270 9.66 -25.37 37.22
C HIS A 270 9.05 -24.84 35.90
N LYS A 271 7.82 -25.27 35.60
CA LYS A 271 7.00 -24.78 34.47
C LYS A 271 6.63 -23.30 34.67
N LYS A 272 7.47 -22.37 34.19
CA LYS A 272 7.01 -21.03 33.84
C LYS A 272 6.08 -21.18 32.64
N GLN A 273 4.78 -21.00 32.84
CA GLN A 273 3.82 -20.91 31.75
C GLN A 273 4.27 -19.76 30.84
N THR A 274 4.82 -20.10 29.67
CA THR A 274 5.39 -19.12 28.74
C THR A 274 4.23 -18.34 28.13
N LEU A 275 3.98 -17.17 28.71
CA LEU A 275 3.09 -16.14 28.18
C LEU A 275 3.43 -15.86 26.71
N LEU A 276 2.53 -16.28 25.82
CA LEU A 276 2.71 -16.10 24.39
C LEU A 276 2.37 -14.66 24.00
N PRO A 277 3.12 -14.05 23.07
CA PRO A 277 2.72 -12.76 22.53
C PRO A 277 1.42 -12.90 21.73
N PRO A 278 0.53 -11.88 21.77
CA PRO A 278 -0.68 -11.86 20.95
C PRO A 278 -0.33 -11.99 19.46
N ILE A 279 -1.22 -12.62 18.70
CA ILE A 279 -1.13 -12.61 17.24
C ILE A 279 -1.57 -11.23 16.75
N SER A 280 -0.68 -10.51 16.08
CA SER A 280 -0.99 -9.20 15.50
C SER A 280 -1.64 -9.33 14.11
N GLY A 281 -2.69 -8.56 13.87
CA GLY A 281 -3.36 -8.51 12.57
C GLY A 281 -4.02 -7.17 12.26
N ILE A 282 -4.22 -6.88 10.97
CA ILE A 282 -4.83 -5.64 10.48
C ILE A 282 -6.13 -6.00 9.76
N ILE A 283 -7.19 -5.23 9.99
CA ILE A 283 -8.43 -5.31 9.21
C ILE A 283 -8.70 -3.95 8.57
N TYR A 284 -8.65 -3.89 7.24
CA TYR A 284 -8.99 -2.71 6.47
C TYR A 284 -10.48 -2.62 6.21
N VAL A 285 -11.07 -1.48 6.56
CA VAL A 285 -12.49 -1.17 6.41
C VAL A 285 -12.70 0.15 5.66
N PRO A 286 -13.83 0.31 4.97
CA PRO A 286 -14.04 1.46 4.10
C PRO A 286 -14.37 2.74 4.89
N LEU A 287 -15.03 2.65 6.05
CA LEU A 287 -15.59 3.79 6.78
C LEU A 287 -15.11 3.85 8.23
N ARG A 288 -15.04 5.08 8.78
CA ARG A 288 -14.67 5.31 10.18
C ARG A 288 -15.65 4.67 11.15
N ALA A 289 -16.96 4.78 10.87
CA ALA A 289 -18.00 4.15 11.67
C ALA A 289 -17.83 2.61 11.75
N ILE A 290 -17.57 1.97 10.60
CA ILE A 290 -17.32 0.52 10.54
C ILE A 290 -16.04 0.16 11.31
N SER A 291 -15.00 1.00 11.28
CA SER A 291 -13.77 0.76 12.03
C SER A 291 -14.01 0.68 13.53
N SER A 292 -14.80 1.62 14.07
CA SER A 292 -15.16 1.62 15.50
C SER A 292 -16.08 0.46 15.87
N ASP A 293 -17.17 0.27 15.11
CA ASP A 293 -18.16 -0.79 15.36
C ASP A 293 -17.54 -2.20 15.28
N LEU A 294 -16.71 -2.46 14.26
CA LEU A 294 -16.06 -3.76 14.11
C LEU A 294 -15.01 -4.02 15.20
N ALA A 295 -14.28 -3.00 15.64
CA ALA A 295 -13.32 -3.13 16.74
C ALA A 295 -14.02 -3.45 18.07
N GLU A 296 -15.17 -2.83 18.34
CA GLU A 296 -15.98 -3.11 19.52
C GLU A 296 -16.52 -4.55 19.49
N LYS A 297 -17.15 -4.95 18.39
CA LYS A 297 -17.69 -6.31 18.21
C LYS A 297 -16.63 -7.40 18.34
N LEU A 298 -15.43 -7.18 17.77
CA LEU A 298 -14.32 -8.13 17.91
C LEU A 298 -13.80 -8.20 19.35
N SER A 299 -13.73 -7.06 20.05
CA SER A 299 -13.27 -7.01 21.45
C SER A 299 -14.24 -7.67 22.44
N ALA A 300 -15.51 -7.86 22.05
CA ALA A 300 -16.47 -8.62 22.83
C ALA A 300 -16.20 -10.15 22.83
N SER A 301 -15.32 -10.65 21.95
CA SER A 301 -14.96 -12.07 21.91
C SER A 301 -14.09 -12.48 23.10
N ILE A 302 -14.55 -13.48 23.85
CA ILE A 302 -13.87 -14.02 25.04
C ILE A 302 -13.03 -15.26 24.70
N ASN A 303 -13.46 -16.07 23.72
CA ASN A 303 -12.77 -17.30 23.31
C ASN A 303 -12.65 -17.41 21.77
N PRO A 304 -11.53 -16.96 21.17
CA PRO A 304 -10.33 -16.42 21.82
C PRO A 304 -10.52 -14.98 22.32
N LYS A 305 -9.77 -14.58 23.35
CA LYS A 305 -9.74 -13.19 23.84
C LYS A 305 -9.09 -12.29 22.80
N ILE A 306 -9.84 -11.34 22.25
CA ILE A 306 -9.37 -10.43 21.20
C ILE A 306 -9.28 -9.02 21.78
N LYS A 307 -8.15 -8.34 21.57
CA LYS A 307 -8.03 -6.89 21.76
C LYS A 307 -8.04 -6.23 20.40
N ALA A 308 -9.18 -5.70 19.98
CA ALA A 308 -9.31 -4.98 18.73
C ALA A 308 -9.44 -3.46 18.97
N VAL A 309 -8.73 -2.66 18.20
CA VAL A 309 -8.73 -1.19 18.32
C VAL A 309 -9.02 -0.55 16.97
N ALA A 310 -9.87 0.48 16.98
CA ALA A 310 -10.16 1.27 15.80
C ALA A 310 -8.99 2.21 15.47
N TYR A 311 -8.69 2.41 14.19
CA TYR A 311 -7.72 3.42 13.75
C TYR A 311 -8.20 4.12 12.49
N HIS A 312 -8.48 5.42 12.61
CA HIS A 312 -8.89 6.23 11.47
C HIS A 312 -8.53 7.71 11.68
N ALA A 313 -8.57 8.49 10.61
CA ALA A 313 -8.20 9.91 10.63
C ALA A 313 -9.05 10.79 11.57
N GLY A 314 -10.26 10.33 11.96
CA GLY A 314 -11.10 11.02 12.95
C GLY A 314 -10.66 10.86 14.42
N LEU A 315 -9.68 10.01 14.71
CA LEU A 315 -9.18 9.85 16.09
C LEU A 315 -8.26 11.01 16.48
N PRO A 316 -8.26 11.41 17.77
CA PRO A 316 -7.28 12.33 18.32
C PRO A 316 -5.85 11.89 17.98
N ALA A 317 -4.95 12.87 17.77
CA ALA A 317 -3.56 12.57 17.44
C ALA A 317 -2.85 11.80 18.57
N SER A 318 -3.19 12.07 19.83
CA SER A 318 -2.73 11.33 21.02
C SER A 318 -3.07 9.85 20.94
N ASP A 319 -4.30 9.53 20.53
CA ASP A 319 -4.81 8.17 20.52
C ASP A 319 -4.17 7.37 19.39
N ARG A 320 -4.02 8.01 18.21
CA ARG A 320 -3.28 7.43 17.09
C ARG A 320 -1.84 7.11 17.46
N ALA A 321 -1.14 8.04 18.13
CA ALA A 321 0.23 7.84 18.59
C ALA A 321 0.33 6.72 19.65
N SER A 322 -0.63 6.66 20.58
CA SER A 322 -0.71 5.60 21.59
C SER A 322 -0.90 4.23 20.94
N ILE A 323 -1.86 4.10 20.02
CA ILE A 323 -2.12 2.86 19.27
C ILE A 323 -0.90 2.44 18.46
N GLN A 324 -0.23 3.38 17.77
CA GLN A 324 0.99 3.11 17.02
C GLN A 324 2.14 2.62 17.92
N THR A 325 2.29 3.22 19.10
CA THR A 325 3.30 2.82 20.10
C THR A 325 3.05 1.39 20.58
N VAL A 326 1.81 1.07 20.94
CA VAL A 326 1.43 -0.29 21.35
C VAL A 326 1.59 -1.28 20.19
N TRP A 327 1.24 -0.88 18.97
CA TRP A 327 1.36 -1.71 17.79
C TRP A 327 2.80 -2.03 17.41
N ALA A 328 3.74 -1.09 17.60
CA ALA A 328 5.16 -1.28 17.32
C ALA A 328 5.82 -2.26 18.30
N ALA A 329 5.36 -2.28 19.56
CA ALA A 329 5.91 -3.14 20.60
C ALA A 329 4.81 -3.69 21.53
N PRO A 330 3.95 -4.60 21.05
CA PRO A 330 2.79 -5.09 21.80
C PRO A 330 3.14 -5.87 23.08
N PHE A 331 4.43 -6.14 23.31
CA PHE A 331 4.93 -6.96 24.40
C PHE A 331 5.94 -6.25 25.32
N LYS A 332 6.23 -4.96 25.15
CA LYS A 332 7.20 -4.25 26.02
C LYS A 332 6.63 -3.79 27.37
N ASN A 333 5.31 -3.89 27.60
CA ASN A 333 4.65 -3.50 28.85
C ASN A 333 3.78 -4.63 29.47
N PRO A 334 4.30 -5.82 29.80
CA PRO A 334 3.66 -6.61 30.83
C PRO A 334 3.99 -5.91 32.16
N SER A 335 3.01 -5.26 32.77
CA SER A 335 3.11 -4.85 34.17
C SER A 335 3.67 -6.03 34.95
N LYS A 336 4.77 -5.85 35.70
CA LYS A 336 5.30 -6.92 36.57
C LYS A 336 4.17 -7.37 37.49
N GLY A 337 3.62 -8.56 37.25
CA GLY A 337 2.46 -9.11 37.98
C GLY A 337 1.15 -9.23 37.17
N ALA A 338 1.12 -8.94 35.88
CA ALA A 338 -0.05 -9.19 35.04
C ALA A 338 -0.39 -10.70 34.99
N ASP A 339 -1.65 -11.05 35.25
CA ASP A 339 -2.15 -12.42 35.20
C ASP A 339 -2.04 -12.95 33.74
N PRO A 340 -1.45 -14.14 33.52
CA PRO A 340 -1.47 -14.81 32.23
C PRO A 340 -2.84 -14.88 31.54
N SER A 341 -3.93 -14.93 32.32
CA SER A 341 -5.31 -14.94 31.84
C SER A 341 -5.77 -13.59 31.24
N GLU A 342 -5.07 -12.49 31.54
CA GLU A 342 -5.42 -11.16 31.04
C GLU A 342 -4.89 -10.88 29.64
N HIS A 343 -3.89 -11.64 29.18
CA HIS A 343 -3.27 -11.39 27.89
C HIS A 343 -4.17 -11.81 26.72
N PRO A 344 -4.42 -10.92 25.76
CA PRO A 344 -5.26 -11.27 24.62
C PRO A 344 -4.54 -12.27 23.70
N ALA A 345 -5.27 -13.18 23.10
CA ALA A 345 -4.78 -14.07 22.05
C ALA A 345 -4.44 -13.30 20.77
N PHE A 346 -5.17 -12.21 20.50
CA PHE A 346 -5.02 -11.37 19.32
C PHE A 346 -4.93 -9.89 19.68
N TYR A 347 -4.07 -9.16 18.97
CA TYR A 347 -4.09 -7.70 18.94
C TYR A 347 -4.41 -7.26 17.50
N ILE A 348 -5.60 -6.72 17.28
CA ILE A 348 -6.11 -6.40 15.95
C ILE A 348 -6.28 -4.89 15.82
N VAL A 349 -5.72 -4.30 14.75
CA VAL A 349 -6.04 -2.92 14.39
C VAL A 349 -7.06 -2.95 13.26
N VAL A 350 -8.26 -2.44 13.53
CA VAL A 350 -9.30 -2.26 12.53
C VAL A 350 -9.21 -0.83 12.02
N ALA A 351 -8.91 -0.64 10.74
CA ALA A 351 -8.55 0.66 10.24
C ALA A 351 -9.09 1.00 8.85
N THR A 352 -9.23 2.29 8.58
CA THR A 352 -9.28 2.75 7.19
C THR A 352 -7.87 2.80 6.59
N ASN A 353 -7.77 3.17 5.31
CA ASN A 353 -6.51 3.51 4.63
C ASN A 353 -5.65 4.58 5.34
N ALA A 354 -6.16 5.23 6.39
CA ALA A 354 -5.37 6.08 7.29
C ALA A 354 -4.29 5.29 8.07
N PHE A 355 -4.50 3.99 8.32
CA PHE A 355 -3.50 3.12 8.95
C PHE A 355 -2.63 2.47 7.88
N GLY A 356 -1.73 3.26 7.30
CA GLY A 356 -0.90 2.79 6.19
C GLY A 356 0.55 3.22 6.33
N MET A 357 0.85 4.36 5.76
CA MET A 357 2.18 4.94 5.70
C MET A 357 2.81 5.13 7.10
N GLY A 358 3.98 4.53 7.33
CA GLY A 358 4.79 4.65 8.57
C GLY A 358 4.82 3.44 9.48
N ILE A 359 3.90 2.50 9.29
CA ILE A 359 3.78 1.34 10.18
C ILE A 359 4.82 0.28 9.82
N ASP A 360 5.67 -0.09 10.78
CA ASP A 360 6.69 -1.13 10.65
C ASP A 360 6.68 -2.13 11.82
N ASN A 361 5.59 -2.89 11.95
CA ASN A 361 5.59 -4.09 12.78
C ASN A 361 5.97 -5.29 11.90
N PRO A 362 7.11 -5.97 12.14
CA PRO A 362 7.54 -7.08 11.31
C PRO A 362 6.73 -8.36 11.52
N HIS A 363 5.98 -8.46 12.60
CA HIS A 363 5.31 -9.67 13.07
C HIS A 363 3.80 -9.73 12.80
N VAL A 364 3.29 -8.89 11.91
CA VAL A 364 1.89 -8.94 11.47
C VAL A 364 1.62 -10.29 10.80
N ARG A 365 0.69 -11.08 11.33
CA ARG A 365 0.41 -12.44 10.83
C ARG A 365 -0.74 -12.48 9.83
N PHE A 366 -1.61 -11.49 9.83
CA PHE A 366 -2.66 -11.39 8.83
C PHE A 366 -3.06 -9.96 8.52
N VAL A 367 -3.50 -9.75 7.28
CA VAL A 367 -4.19 -8.56 6.80
C VAL A 367 -5.52 -9.02 6.20
N VAL A 368 -6.62 -8.39 6.60
CA VAL A 368 -7.96 -8.69 6.10
C VAL A 368 -8.53 -7.43 5.47
N HIS A 369 -9.05 -7.52 4.26
CA HIS A 369 -9.84 -6.47 3.65
C HIS A 369 -11.31 -6.82 3.84
N TRP A 370 -11.97 -6.08 4.73
CA TRP A 370 -13.39 -6.28 5.07
C TRP A 370 -14.30 -5.98 3.87
N THR A 371 -13.85 -5.09 2.98
CA THR A 371 -14.42 -4.85 1.67
C THR A 371 -13.32 -4.89 0.63
N PRO A 372 -13.62 -5.18 -0.66
CA PRO A 372 -12.63 -5.11 -1.73
C PRO A 372 -11.86 -3.78 -1.70
N PRO A 373 -10.52 -3.79 -1.76
CA PRO A 373 -9.72 -2.58 -1.84
C PRO A 373 -10.09 -1.75 -3.06
N ARG A 374 -10.00 -0.42 -2.95
CA ARG A 374 -10.45 0.48 -4.03
C ARG A 374 -9.51 0.54 -5.24
N SER A 375 -8.28 0.08 -5.07
CA SER A 375 -7.27 0.01 -6.11
C SER A 375 -6.39 -1.21 -5.89
N PHE A 376 -5.83 -1.72 -6.97
CA PHE A 376 -4.92 -2.84 -6.94
C PHE A 376 -3.59 -2.48 -6.28
N GLU A 377 -3.07 -1.28 -6.51
CA GLU A 377 -1.86 -0.78 -5.86
C GLU A 377 -2.05 -0.67 -4.34
N GLY A 378 -3.23 -0.19 -3.92
CA GLY A 378 -3.63 -0.15 -2.51
C GLY A 378 -3.65 -1.55 -1.90
N PHE A 379 -4.29 -2.51 -2.56
CA PHE A 379 -4.32 -3.91 -2.14
C PHE A 379 -2.92 -4.51 -1.93
N VAL A 380 -1.99 -4.31 -2.87
CA VAL A 380 -0.62 -4.81 -2.77
C VAL A 380 0.13 -4.13 -1.62
N GLN A 381 -0.02 -2.82 -1.46
CA GLN A 381 0.62 -2.05 -0.40
C GLN A 381 0.11 -2.46 0.99
N GLU A 382 -1.21 -2.61 1.14
CA GLU A 382 -1.92 -3.01 2.36
C GLU A 382 -1.58 -4.46 2.74
N SER A 383 -1.68 -5.40 1.80
CA SER A 383 -1.32 -6.80 2.01
C SER A 383 0.16 -6.97 2.38
N GLY A 384 1.05 -6.22 1.75
CA GLY A 384 2.50 -6.28 1.98
C GLY A 384 2.95 -5.88 3.40
N ARG A 385 2.03 -5.40 4.24
CA ARG A 385 2.27 -5.16 5.67
C ARG A 385 2.38 -6.45 6.48
N ALA A 386 1.80 -7.54 5.97
CA ALA A 386 1.91 -8.85 6.59
C ALA A 386 3.34 -9.41 6.47
N GLY A 387 3.80 -10.11 7.51
CA GLY A 387 5.01 -10.94 7.51
C GLY A 387 6.27 -10.24 7.00
N ARG A 388 6.63 -9.05 7.50
CA ARG A 388 7.88 -8.39 7.09
C ARG A 388 9.13 -9.02 7.70
N ASP A 389 8.96 -9.88 8.72
CA ASP A 389 9.97 -10.80 9.22
C ASP A 389 10.25 -11.99 8.28
N GLY A 390 9.58 -12.06 7.12
CA GLY A 390 9.73 -13.14 6.14
C GLY A 390 9.01 -14.44 6.52
N ARG A 391 8.35 -14.49 7.69
CA ARG A 391 7.58 -15.67 8.11
C ARG A 391 6.21 -15.68 7.46
N ALA A 392 5.58 -16.86 7.49
CA ALA A 392 4.24 -17.06 6.95
C ALA A 392 3.24 -16.04 7.53
N ALA A 393 2.48 -15.42 6.64
CA ALA A 393 1.38 -14.51 6.96
C ALA A 393 0.23 -14.71 5.96
N LEU A 394 -0.95 -14.15 6.24
CA LEU A 394 -2.14 -14.32 5.40
C LEU A 394 -2.67 -12.96 4.93
N SER A 395 -3.07 -12.86 3.65
CA SER A 395 -3.89 -11.76 3.15
C SER A 395 -5.24 -12.30 2.71
N ILE A 396 -6.32 -11.81 3.33
CA ILE A 396 -7.70 -12.18 3.01
C ILE A 396 -8.41 -10.98 2.39
N VAL A 397 -9.16 -11.21 1.31
CA VAL A 397 -10.15 -10.25 0.80
C VAL A 397 -11.54 -10.87 0.93
N TYR A 398 -12.43 -10.21 1.65
CA TYR A 398 -13.85 -10.56 1.63
C TYR A 398 -14.52 -9.96 0.40
N TYR A 399 -15.20 -10.82 -0.36
CA TYR A 399 -15.76 -10.46 -1.66
C TYR A 399 -17.22 -10.91 -1.80
N ASN A 400 -18.07 -10.00 -2.27
CA ASN A 400 -19.39 -10.26 -2.81
C ASN A 400 -19.79 -9.14 -3.80
N PRO A 401 -20.79 -9.36 -4.68
CA PRO A 401 -21.17 -8.41 -5.73
C PRO A 401 -21.69 -7.08 -5.18
N GLU A 402 -22.42 -7.10 -4.07
CA GLU A 402 -22.90 -5.87 -3.44
C GLU A 402 -21.74 -5.02 -2.88
N ALA A 403 -20.72 -5.66 -2.30
CA ALA A 403 -19.53 -4.97 -1.83
C ALA A 403 -18.75 -4.36 -3.00
N ARG A 404 -18.67 -5.07 -4.14
CA ARG A 404 -18.14 -4.52 -5.40
C ARG A 404 -18.91 -3.27 -5.82
N GLU A 405 -20.24 -3.34 -5.92
CA GLU A 405 -21.09 -2.20 -6.30
C GLU A 405 -20.97 -1.02 -5.34
N ARG A 406 -20.98 -1.26 -4.02
CA ARG A 406 -20.78 -0.22 -3.01
C ARG A 406 -19.42 0.49 -3.17
N VAL A 407 -18.38 -0.23 -3.58
CA VAL A 407 -17.07 0.38 -3.85
C VAL A 407 -17.11 1.23 -5.12
N ILE A 408 -17.74 0.74 -6.20
CA ILE A 408 -17.92 1.51 -7.45
C ILE A 408 -18.69 2.80 -7.17
N GLU A 409 -19.86 2.71 -6.53
CA GLU A 409 -20.66 3.88 -6.17
C GLU A 409 -19.85 4.89 -5.37
N ARG A 410 -19.01 4.42 -4.44
CA ARG A 410 -18.20 5.30 -3.63
C ARG A 410 -17.08 5.97 -4.41
N ILE A 411 -16.43 5.25 -5.32
CA ILE A 411 -15.44 5.84 -6.25
C ILE A 411 -16.11 6.95 -7.07
N LEU A 412 -17.33 6.73 -7.55
CA LEU A 412 -18.10 7.72 -8.29
C LEU A 412 -18.48 8.93 -7.40
N ARG A 413 -19.00 8.69 -6.19
CA ARG A 413 -19.38 9.75 -5.23
C ARG A 413 -18.21 10.63 -4.79
N ASP A 414 -17.07 10.03 -4.42
CA ASP A 414 -15.88 10.75 -3.93
C ASP A 414 -15.31 11.69 -5.02
N CYS A 415 -15.63 11.46 -6.29
CA CYS A 415 -15.27 12.33 -7.41
C CYS A 415 -16.33 13.41 -7.74
N ASN A 416 -17.36 13.62 -6.90
CA ASN A 416 -18.51 14.50 -7.21
C ASN A 416 -19.19 14.15 -8.55
N ALA A 417 -19.39 12.85 -8.84
CA ALA A 417 -20.01 12.36 -10.07
C ALA A 417 -21.28 13.12 -10.47
N GLY A 418 -22.17 13.47 -9.53
CA GLY A 418 -23.40 14.22 -9.87
C GLY A 418 -23.15 15.58 -10.55
N MET A 419 -22.10 16.32 -10.17
CA MET A 419 -21.78 17.63 -10.77
C MET A 419 -20.86 17.51 -11.97
N LEU A 420 -19.92 16.55 -11.98
CA LEU A 420 -19.07 16.29 -13.13
C LEU A 420 -19.84 15.64 -14.27
N ASP A 421 -20.65 14.62 -14.00
CA ASP A 421 -21.43 13.92 -15.02
C ASP A 421 -22.55 14.82 -15.57
N ALA A 422 -23.20 15.66 -14.76
CA ALA A 422 -24.15 16.67 -15.28
C ALA A 422 -23.49 17.66 -16.25
N LYS A 423 -22.30 18.18 -15.90
CA LYS A 423 -21.53 19.09 -16.79
C LYS A 423 -20.95 18.38 -18.02
N MET A 424 -20.58 17.11 -17.88
CA MET A 424 -20.10 16.30 -19.00
C MET A 424 -21.24 15.92 -19.94
N ILE A 425 -22.44 15.63 -19.42
CA ILE A 425 -23.66 15.41 -20.20
C ILE A 425 -24.13 16.70 -20.88
N GLU A 426 -24.13 17.85 -20.19
CA GLU A 426 -24.36 19.18 -20.81
C GLU A 426 -23.38 19.46 -21.95
N ALA A 427 -22.13 19.01 -21.80
CA ALA A 427 -21.11 19.13 -22.83
C ALA A 427 -21.15 17.99 -23.88
N GLY A 428 -22.13 17.07 -23.84
CA GLY A 428 -22.28 15.99 -24.83
C GLY A 428 -21.30 14.82 -24.70
N VAL A 429 -20.56 14.73 -23.59
CA VAL A 429 -19.59 13.66 -23.29
C VAL A 429 -20.30 12.44 -22.68
N LEU A 430 -20.68 11.48 -23.53
CA LEU A 430 -21.16 10.16 -23.12
C LEU A 430 -19.97 9.21 -22.89
N VAL A 431 -19.98 8.52 -21.76
CA VAL A 431 -18.95 7.56 -21.35
C VAL A 431 -19.19 6.20 -22.02
N MET A 432 -19.13 6.10 -23.36
CA MET A 432 -18.96 4.81 -24.08
C MET A 432 -18.50 5.04 -25.54
N GLY A 433 -17.50 4.26 -25.97
CA GLY A 433 -16.93 4.28 -27.32
C GLY A 433 -15.73 5.23 -27.50
N PRO A 434 -14.94 5.11 -28.59
CA PRO A 434 -13.91 6.10 -28.90
C PRO A 434 -14.58 7.48 -29.01
N PRO A 435 -14.05 8.51 -28.32
CA PRO A 435 -14.73 9.78 -28.20
C PRO A 435 -14.96 10.38 -29.59
N ASN A 436 -16.20 10.73 -29.90
CA ASN A 436 -16.49 11.44 -31.13
C ASN A 436 -15.88 12.86 -31.09
N ALA A 437 -15.84 13.54 -32.23
CA ALA A 437 -15.17 14.85 -32.34
C ALA A 437 -15.77 15.93 -31.41
N ASP A 438 -17.05 15.80 -31.05
CA ASP A 438 -17.75 16.74 -30.18
C ASP A 438 -17.45 16.45 -28.71
N GLN A 439 -17.38 15.18 -28.32
CA GLN A 439 -16.94 14.73 -27.00
C GLN A 439 -15.50 15.12 -26.71
N LYS A 440 -14.63 15.05 -27.72
CA LYS A 440 -13.23 15.48 -27.59
C LYS A 440 -13.13 16.99 -27.37
N ARG A 441 -13.88 17.79 -28.14
CA ARG A 441 -13.96 19.26 -27.98
C ARG A 441 -14.51 19.65 -26.60
N ALA A 442 -15.55 18.97 -26.15
CA ALA A 442 -16.15 19.17 -24.84
C ALA A 442 -15.20 18.84 -23.69
N TYR A 443 -14.45 17.75 -23.78
CA TYR A 443 -13.39 17.42 -22.82
C TYR A 443 -12.27 18.47 -22.83
N GLU A 444 -11.85 18.92 -24.00
CA GLU A 444 -10.82 19.97 -24.16
C GLU A 444 -11.25 21.32 -23.58
N ALA A 445 -12.55 21.63 -23.59
CA ALA A 445 -13.12 22.85 -23.00
C ALA A 445 -13.20 22.84 -21.46
N LEU A 446 -13.00 21.69 -20.80
CA LEU A 446 -13.01 21.59 -19.34
C LEU A 446 -11.81 22.29 -18.70
N SER A 447 -11.97 22.78 -17.47
CA SER A 447 -10.87 23.28 -16.67
C SER A 447 -9.87 22.17 -16.34
N ASP A 448 -8.60 22.53 -16.11
CA ASP A 448 -7.55 21.55 -15.83
C ASP A 448 -7.80 20.75 -14.53
N ASP A 449 -8.42 21.38 -13.52
CA ASP A 449 -8.87 20.70 -12.29
C ASP A 449 -9.92 19.62 -12.59
N MET A 450 -10.90 19.93 -13.44
CA MET A 450 -11.95 18.97 -13.83
C MET A 450 -11.38 17.84 -14.68
N LYS A 451 -10.49 18.15 -15.64
CA LYS A 451 -9.79 17.13 -16.43
C LYS A 451 -8.97 16.20 -15.55
N THR A 452 -8.30 16.74 -14.54
CA THR A 452 -7.53 15.97 -13.53
C THR A 452 -8.44 15.04 -12.74
N LYS A 453 -9.53 15.56 -12.17
CA LYS A 453 -10.51 14.75 -11.43
C LYS A 453 -11.08 13.61 -12.28
N PHE A 454 -11.40 13.89 -13.56
CA PHE A 454 -11.89 12.87 -14.49
C PHE A 454 -10.86 11.77 -14.77
N ARG A 455 -9.60 12.14 -15.05
CA ARG A 455 -8.52 11.18 -15.27
C ARG A 455 -8.26 10.31 -14.03
N ASN A 456 -8.20 10.93 -12.85
CA ASN A 456 -7.99 10.23 -11.59
C ASN A 456 -9.13 9.23 -11.31
N ARG A 457 -10.38 9.62 -11.59
CA ARG A 457 -11.55 8.72 -11.48
C ARG A 457 -11.39 7.51 -12.39
N HIS A 458 -11.06 7.74 -13.66
CA HIS A 458 -10.89 6.66 -14.63
C HIS A 458 -9.76 5.71 -14.24
N ALA A 459 -8.61 6.25 -13.81
CA ALA A 459 -7.48 5.47 -13.31
C ALA A 459 -7.87 4.58 -12.12
N LEU A 460 -8.63 5.14 -11.18
CA LEU A 460 -9.06 4.42 -9.98
C LEU A 460 -10.03 3.29 -10.33
N LEU A 461 -10.96 3.50 -11.27
CA LEU A 461 -11.87 2.46 -11.75
C LEU A 461 -11.11 1.36 -12.51
N GLU A 462 -10.15 1.71 -13.36
CA GLU A 462 -9.30 0.75 -14.08
C GLU A 462 -8.46 -0.09 -13.10
N SER A 463 -7.93 0.54 -12.06
CA SER A 463 -7.22 -0.17 -10.99
C SER A 463 -8.17 -1.03 -10.14
N PHE A 464 -9.39 -0.57 -9.87
CA PHE A 464 -10.40 -1.37 -9.17
C PHE A 464 -10.83 -2.61 -9.98
N GLU A 465 -10.90 -2.49 -11.31
CA GLU A 465 -11.19 -3.62 -12.20
C GLU A 465 -10.13 -4.74 -12.07
N LYS A 466 -8.87 -4.39 -11.82
CA LYS A 466 -7.83 -5.38 -11.48
C LYS A 466 -8.14 -6.09 -10.15
N VAL A 467 -8.71 -5.40 -9.16
CA VAL A 467 -9.16 -6.02 -7.89
C VAL A 467 -10.34 -6.96 -8.11
N ILE A 468 -11.31 -6.57 -8.96
CA ILE A 468 -12.45 -7.43 -9.32
C ILE A 468 -11.94 -8.70 -9.98
N ARG A 469 -11.09 -8.58 -11.02
CA ARG A 469 -10.46 -9.73 -11.68
C ARG A 469 -9.67 -10.60 -10.71
N TYR A 470 -8.87 -9.98 -9.83
CA TYR A 470 -8.18 -10.71 -8.75
C TYR A 470 -9.13 -11.48 -7.84
N CYS A 471 -10.37 -11.02 -7.61
CA CYS A 471 -11.33 -11.73 -6.77
C CYS A 471 -12.10 -12.82 -7.53
N GLU A 472 -12.48 -12.55 -8.78
CA GLU A 472 -13.38 -13.40 -9.57
C GLU A 472 -12.65 -14.48 -10.40
N GLU A 473 -11.40 -14.26 -10.78
CA GLU A 473 -10.58 -15.30 -11.41
C GLU A 473 -10.37 -16.45 -10.42
N THR A 474 -10.61 -17.69 -10.85
CA THR A 474 -10.57 -18.88 -9.97
C THR A 474 -9.71 -20.00 -10.54
N ASP A 475 -9.10 -19.77 -11.71
CA ASP A 475 -8.35 -20.75 -12.49
C ASP A 475 -6.85 -20.43 -12.58
N ARG A 476 -6.39 -19.38 -11.90
CA ARG A 476 -5.01 -18.92 -11.90
C ARG A 476 -4.47 -18.70 -10.49
N CYS A 477 -3.15 -18.79 -10.37
CA CYS A 477 -2.44 -18.51 -9.14
C CYS A 477 -2.55 -17.01 -8.76
N ARG A 478 -2.88 -16.72 -7.50
CA ARG A 478 -2.97 -15.34 -7.00
C ARG A 478 -1.67 -14.57 -7.13
N HIS A 479 -0.51 -15.20 -6.90
CA HIS A 479 0.80 -14.57 -7.07
C HIS A 479 1.11 -14.22 -8.52
N GLU A 480 0.66 -15.03 -9.48
CA GLU A 480 0.83 -14.74 -10.90
C GLU A 480 -0.01 -13.54 -11.32
N ILE A 481 -1.27 -13.50 -10.89
CA ILE A 481 -2.15 -12.34 -11.10
C ILE A 481 -1.51 -11.07 -10.50
N ILE A 482 -0.98 -11.16 -9.28
CA ILE A 482 -0.32 -10.00 -8.64
C ILE A 482 0.91 -9.56 -9.43
N LYS A 483 1.74 -10.50 -9.87
CA LYS A 483 2.93 -10.17 -10.66
C LYS A 483 2.57 -9.51 -11.99
N GLU A 484 1.55 -10.01 -12.66
CA GLU A 484 1.03 -9.47 -13.93
C GLU A 484 0.50 -8.05 -13.74
N PHE A 485 -0.42 -7.85 -12.79
CA PHE A 485 -1.10 -6.57 -12.58
C PHE A 485 -0.21 -5.50 -11.96
N SER A 486 0.85 -5.91 -11.25
CA SER A 486 1.91 -5.01 -10.76
C SER A 486 2.91 -4.62 -11.85
N GLU A 487 2.81 -5.22 -13.05
CA GLU A 487 3.72 -5.00 -14.19
C GLU A 487 5.20 -5.27 -13.84
N ASP A 488 5.44 -6.15 -12.86
CA ASP A 488 6.78 -6.51 -12.35
C ASP A 488 7.61 -7.29 -13.39
N LEU A 489 6.94 -7.90 -14.37
CA LEU A 489 7.59 -8.73 -15.40
C LEU A 489 8.60 -7.93 -16.25
N GLU A 490 8.31 -6.67 -16.59
CA GLU A 490 9.26 -5.82 -17.34
C GLU A 490 10.46 -5.38 -16.50
N LEU A 491 10.25 -5.17 -15.18
CA LEU A 491 11.35 -4.84 -14.26
C LEU A 491 12.35 -6.00 -14.17
N GLU A 492 11.86 -7.23 -13.98
CA GLU A 492 12.70 -8.43 -13.93
C GLU A 492 13.42 -8.71 -15.27
N LEU A 493 12.77 -8.47 -16.41
CA LEU A 493 13.38 -8.61 -17.75
C LEU A 493 14.47 -7.56 -18.01
N SER A 494 14.29 -6.33 -17.51
CA SER A 494 15.29 -5.27 -17.61
C SER A 494 16.53 -5.48 -16.72
N GLU A 495 16.41 -6.33 -15.69
CA GLU A 495 17.52 -6.71 -14.79
C GLU A 495 18.35 -7.87 -15.34
N ARG A 496 17.71 -8.89 -15.93
CA ARG A 496 18.41 -10.01 -16.58
C ARG A 496 19.28 -9.57 -17.75
N SER A 497 18.85 -8.55 -18.48
CA SER A 497 19.60 -7.96 -19.59
C SER A 497 20.81 -7.10 -19.14
N ARG A 498 20.99 -6.87 -17.84
CA ARG A 498 22.17 -6.18 -17.27
C ARG A 498 23.18 -7.12 -16.60
N SER A 499 22.85 -8.41 -16.44
CA SER A 499 23.69 -9.39 -15.76
C SER A 499 24.49 -10.33 -16.68
N GLU A 500 24.38 -10.21 -18.00
CA GLU A 500 25.18 -11.00 -18.95
C GLU A 500 26.36 -10.17 -19.50
N PRO A 501 27.62 -10.61 -19.31
CA PRO A 501 28.71 -10.16 -20.17
C PRO A 501 28.45 -10.70 -21.59
N GLN A 502 28.62 -9.86 -22.61
CA GLN A 502 28.61 -10.29 -24.01
C GLN A 502 29.72 -11.34 -24.24
N GLY A 503 29.34 -12.61 -24.14
CA GLY A 503 30.15 -13.76 -24.51
C GLY A 503 29.35 -14.60 -25.49
N ASP A 504 29.84 -14.65 -26.73
CA ASP A 504 29.26 -15.38 -27.84
C ASP A 504 29.29 -16.89 -27.59
N HIS A 505 28.19 -17.46 -27.10
CA HIS A 505 27.94 -18.90 -27.14
C HIS A 505 26.44 -19.17 -27.32
N SER A 506 26.09 -19.66 -28.51
CA SER A 506 24.83 -20.33 -28.79
C SER A 506 24.68 -21.55 -27.87
N ILE A 507 23.81 -21.44 -26.86
CA ILE A 507 23.41 -22.56 -26.01
C ILE A 507 21.90 -22.72 -26.16
N ASP A 508 21.53 -23.92 -26.62
CA ASP A 508 20.17 -24.38 -26.82
C ASP A 508 19.27 -24.08 -25.60
N ILE A 509 18.11 -23.48 -25.88
CA ILE A 509 17.06 -23.20 -24.90
C ILE A 509 16.48 -24.54 -24.42
N PRO A 510 16.64 -24.94 -23.14
CA PRO A 510 15.91 -26.08 -22.62
C PRO A 510 14.49 -25.60 -22.29
N THR A 511 13.52 -26.06 -23.09
CA THR A 511 12.10 -26.09 -22.74
C THR A 511 11.89 -27.07 -21.59
N ASN A 512 12.13 -26.66 -20.34
CA ASN A 512 11.77 -27.49 -19.20
C ASN A 512 11.37 -26.70 -17.93
N THR A 513 10.06 -26.73 -17.67
CA THR A 513 9.41 -26.77 -16.34
C THR A 513 9.99 -25.90 -15.22
N THR A 514 9.60 -24.63 -15.19
CA THR A 514 9.77 -23.76 -14.02
C THR A 514 8.91 -24.24 -12.84
N ARG A 515 9.55 -24.49 -11.70
CA ARG A 515 8.91 -24.79 -10.39
C ARG A 515 7.72 -23.86 -10.11
N PRO A 516 6.65 -24.32 -9.44
CA PRO A 516 5.50 -23.47 -9.14
C PRO A 516 5.94 -22.27 -8.28
N ILE A 517 5.73 -21.06 -8.82
CA ILE A 517 6.15 -19.75 -8.27
C ILE A 517 5.58 -19.48 -6.86
N CYS A 518 4.55 -20.23 -6.46
CA CYS A 518 3.72 -19.95 -5.30
C CYS A 518 3.97 -20.86 -4.09
N ASP A 519 4.57 -22.04 -4.24
CA ASP A 519 4.74 -23.03 -3.15
C ASP A 519 3.50 -23.16 -2.22
N TYR A 520 2.31 -23.28 -2.82
CA TYR A 520 1.01 -23.36 -2.12
C TYR A 520 0.66 -22.15 -1.23
N ALA A 521 1.32 -21.01 -1.41
CA ALA A 521 1.01 -19.74 -0.76
C ALA A 521 -0.22 -19.03 -1.34
N CYS A 522 -1.16 -19.70 -1.98
CA CYS A 522 -2.46 -19.10 -2.27
C CYS A 522 -3.58 -20.12 -2.27
N ASP A 523 -4.81 -19.63 -2.16
CA ASP A 523 -6.00 -20.47 -2.15
C ASP A 523 -6.13 -21.32 -3.42
N PHE A 524 -5.80 -20.76 -4.60
CA PHE A 524 -5.77 -21.51 -5.85
C PHE A 524 -4.75 -22.64 -5.82
N CYS A 525 -3.48 -22.36 -5.49
CA CYS A 525 -2.45 -23.39 -5.49
C CYS A 525 -2.75 -24.47 -4.44
N LYS A 526 -3.35 -24.09 -3.31
CA LYS A 526 -3.71 -25.00 -2.21
C LYS A 526 -4.94 -25.86 -2.48
N GLU A 527 -6.01 -25.31 -3.05
CA GLU A 527 -7.31 -25.98 -3.18
C GLU A 527 -7.65 -26.40 -4.61
N GLY A 528 -7.01 -25.79 -5.61
CA GLY A 528 -7.26 -25.98 -7.04
C GLY A 528 -8.49 -25.23 -7.59
N ALA A 529 -8.55 -25.11 -8.91
CA ALA A 529 -9.58 -24.34 -9.62
C ALA A 529 -11.01 -24.79 -9.33
N LYS A 530 -11.24 -26.11 -9.23
CA LYS A 530 -12.58 -26.68 -9.01
C LYS A 530 -13.16 -26.24 -7.67
N SER A 531 -12.35 -26.29 -6.61
CA SER A 531 -12.73 -25.89 -5.26
C SER A 531 -13.03 -24.39 -5.21
N LEU A 532 -12.18 -23.57 -5.82
CA LEU A 532 -12.40 -22.11 -5.89
C LEU A 532 -13.67 -21.75 -6.67
N ARG A 533 -13.90 -22.36 -7.84
CA ARG A 533 -15.13 -22.14 -8.63
C ARG A 533 -16.37 -22.49 -7.82
N LYS A 534 -16.34 -23.58 -7.05
CA LYS A 534 -17.44 -23.97 -6.16
C LYS A 534 -17.68 -22.93 -5.05
N ARG A 535 -16.62 -22.37 -4.46
CA ARG A 535 -16.74 -21.29 -3.45
C ARG A 535 -17.26 -19.99 -4.07
N SER A 536 -16.82 -19.67 -5.29
CA SER A 536 -17.27 -18.48 -6.03
C SER A 536 -18.72 -18.62 -6.52
N SER A 537 -19.15 -19.81 -6.96
CA SER A 537 -20.51 -20.04 -7.45
C SER A 537 -21.60 -19.85 -6.38
N ILE A 538 -21.24 -19.94 -5.09
CA ILE A 538 -22.15 -19.63 -3.97
C ILE A 538 -22.65 -18.17 -4.06
N ILE A 539 -21.91 -17.28 -4.73
CA ILE A 539 -22.32 -15.90 -4.99
C ILE A 539 -23.32 -15.79 -6.15
N LEU A 540 -23.15 -16.56 -7.22
CA LEU A 540 -23.98 -16.47 -8.44
C LEU A 540 -25.45 -16.88 -8.24
N TYR A 541 -25.74 -17.70 -7.23
CA TYR A 541 -27.11 -18.09 -6.90
C TYR A 541 -27.96 -16.96 -6.28
N GLY A 542 -27.34 -15.93 -5.67
CA GLY A 542 -28.07 -14.76 -5.16
C GLY A 542 -28.58 -13.82 -6.26
N LEU A 543 -27.76 -13.62 -7.30
CA LEU A 543 -28.11 -12.85 -8.51
C LEU A 543 -29.27 -13.48 -9.29
N HIS A 544 -29.28 -14.81 -9.44
CA HIS A 544 -30.37 -15.53 -10.12
C HIS A 544 -31.71 -15.43 -9.36
N SER A 545 -31.69 -15.48 -8.03
CA SER A 545 -32.90 -15.30 -7.22
C SER A 545 -33.47 -13.87 -7.27
N ARG A 546 -32.62 -12.84 -7.40
CA ARG A 546 -33.08 -11.45 -7.65
C ARG A 546 -33.70 -11.28 -9.03
N GLN A 547 -33.14 -11.90 -10.06
CA GLN A 547 -33.74 -11.90 -11.40
C GLN A 547 -35.09 -12.61 -11.44
N ILE A 548 -35.27 -13.69 -10.67
CA ILE A 548 -36.55 -14.40 -10.55
C ILE A 548 -37.59 -13.58 -9.73
N GLN A 549 -37.17 -12.88 -8.68
CA GLN A 549 -38.08 -12.01 -7.90
C GLN A 549 -38.51 -10.75 -8.68
N LEU A 550 -37.62 -10.14 -9.48
CA LEU A 550 -37.96 -9.04 -10.38
C LEU A 550 -38.73 -9.53 -11.62
N GLY A 551 -38.45 -10.74 -12.10
CA GLY A 551 -39.15 -11.38 -13.22
C GLY A 551 -40.61 -11.74 -12.91
N ASN A 552 -40.93 -12.06 -11.65
CA ASN A 552 -42.31 -12.30 -11.22
C ASN A 552 -43.16 -11.03 -11.12
N ALA A 553 -42.56 -9.84 -11.15
CA ALA A 553 -43.29 -8.57 -11.27
C ALA A 553 -43.56 -8.16 -12.73
N LEU A 554 -42.96 -8.86 -13.70
CA LEU A 554 -43.09 -8.61 -15.14
C LEU A 554 -43.41 -9.92 -15.89
N SER A 555 -44.42 -10.64 -15.40
CA SER A 555 -45.03 -11.75 -16.12
C SER A 555 -46.05 -11.21 -17.13
N MET A 556 -45.58 -10.79 -18.30
CA MET A 556 -46.32 -10.88 -19.57
C MET A 556 -45.38 -10.61 -20.75
N ARG A 557 -44.75 -11.68 -21.24
CA ARG A 557 -44.45 -12.02 -22.65
C ARG A 557 -43.15 -12.83 -22.71
N GLU A 558 -43.32 -14.14 -22.86
CA GLU A 558 -42.28 -15.05 -23.34
C GLU A 558 -41.93 -14.72 -24.79
N HIS A 559 -40.64 -14.69 -25.12
CA HIS A 559 -40.03 -15.69 -26.01
C HIS A 559 -38.49 -15.50 -26.11
N ALA A 560 -37.80 -16.61 -25.87
CA ALA A 560 -36.50 -17.07 -26.39
C ALA A 560 -35.32 -16.09 -26.46
N TYR A 561 -34.21 -16.41 -25.77
CA TYR A 561 -32.85 -16.43 -26.36
C TYR A 561 -31.92 -17.30 -25.49
N GLU A 562 -31.44 -18.40 -26.09
CA GLU A 562 -30.21 -19.10 -25.72
C GLU A 562 -29.00 -18.24 -26.11
N GLU A 563 -28.06 -18.08 -25.18
CA GLU A 563 -26.58 -17.98 -25.34
C GLU A 563 -25.98 -17.15 -24.19
N ALA A 564 -25.00 -17.74 -23.49
CA ALA A 564 -24.30 -17.14 -22.37
C ALA A 564 -23.23 -16.13 -22.86
N ILE A 565 -23.32 -14.90 -22.34
CA ILE A 565 -22.47 -13.73 -22.57
C ILE A 565 -21.22 -13.77 -21.65
N PRO A 566 -20.10 -13.10 -21.96
CA PRO A 566 -19.32 -12.37 -20.96
C PRO A 566 -19.89 -10.94 -20.79
N LEU A 567 -20.45 -10.67 -19.61
CA LEU A 567 -21.06 -9.39 -19.23
C LEU A 567 -20.12 -8.19 -19.49
N SER A 568 -20.49 -7.35 -20.47
CA SER A 568 -19.86 -6.05 -20.73
C SER A 568 -20.55 -4.94 -19.92
N TRP A 569 -19.85 -3.81 -19.75
CA TRP A 569 -20.16 -2.57 -19.01
C TRP A 569 -21.60 -1.99 -19.11
N PHE A 570 -22.47 -2.57 -19.94
CA PHE A 570 -23.79 -2.06 -20.31
C PHE A 570 -24.84 -2.07 -19.18
N HIS A 571 -24.74 -2.98 -18.19
CA HIS A 571 -25.80 -3.14 -17.18
C HIS A 571 -25.72 -2.17 -15.98
N ILE A 572 -24.55 -1.60 -15.69
CA ILE A 572 -24.35 -0.73 -14.50
C ILE A 572 -24.98 0.66 -14.70
N LEU A 573 -25.07 1.16 -15.93
CA LEU A 573 -25.68 2.46 -16.23
C LEU A 573 -27.22 2.44 -16.32
N LEU A 574 -27.82 1.28 -16.63
CA LEU A 574 -29.27 1.15 -16.79
C LEU A 574 -30.04 1.02 -15.46
N ALA A 575 -29.38 0.57 -14.39
CA ALA A 575 -30.01 0.45 -13.07
C ALA A 575 -30.35 1.81 -12.42
N GLY A 576 -29.74 2.91 -12.87
CA GLY A 576 -30.06 4.28 -12.43
C GLY A 576 -31.24 4.94 -13.16
N ARG A 577 -31.86 4.28 -14.15
CA ARG A 577 -32.91 4.87 -15.01
C ARG A 577 -34.36 4.50 -14.64
N PHE A 578 -34.60 3.68 -13.62
CA PHE A 578 -35.96 3.20 -13.28
C PHE A 578 -36.63 3.84 -12.04
N LEU A 579 -36.11 4.95 -11.50
CA LEU A 579 -36.70 5.62 -10.32
C LEU A 579 -37.22 7.05 -10.55
N CYS A 580 -37.39 7.49 -11.80
CA CYS A 580 -37.98 8.80 -12.10
C CYS A 580 -38.85 8.74 -13.35
N GLU A 581 -39.97 8.04 -13.30
CA GLU A 581 -41.11 8.27 -14.19
C GLU A 581 -42.36 7.62 -13.55
N GLY A 582 -43.16 8.43 -12.87
CA GLY A 582 -44.38 7.94 -12.20
C GLY A 582 -44.88 8.82 -11.06
N CYS A 583 -45.14 10.10 -11.32
CA CYS A 583 -46.12 10.89 -10.55
C CYS A 583 -46.55 12.10 -11.39
N SER A 584 -47.57 11.88 -12.21
CA SER A 584 -48.52 12.91 -12.66
C SER A 584 -49.88 12.53 -12.10
#